data_AF-A0A7C7LA26-F1
#
_entry.id   AF-A0A7C7LA26-F1
#
_cell.length_a   1.000
_cell.length_b   1.000
_cell.length_c   1.000
_cell.angle_alpha   90.00
_cell.angle_beta   90.00
_cell.angle_gamma   90.00
#
_symmetry.space_group_name_H-M   'P 1'
#
loop_
_entity.id
_entity.type
_entity.pdbx_description
1 polymer ?
#
loop_
_entity_poly.entity_id
_entity_poly.type
_entity_poly.pdbx_seq_one_letter_code
_entity_poly.pdbx_strand_id
1 'polypeptide(L)'
;MQLKIKIAKYQPYSIALLVMSMPLVCAGEKLNDIASQIPKAVNGWVATEADRTYNRKTLFQYINGGAELYLAYQFRKVWVRRYTKPNEWEIVLDIYDMTTSEDAYGVFTIEREGDEIGIGQGSEYAEGLLRFWKGRFFIAILAREETRESKRAVLTLARAVDNAIQSTGSKPKLLSLLPTDGLVEKSICFFRKHTILNHRYYIANKNILQLSMRTEALLARYALQEGKPYLLLVQYPSGRRAKSAYKTFTKAYIPEAIHNHIAQLEDGKWVAVALHKKLLIAVLDAPTHQCAQTLLSAVCAKLGVKRK
;
A
#
# COMPACT_ATOMS: atom_id res chain seq x y z
N MET A 1 -78.52 -41.36 -10.63
CA MET A 1 -78.16 -39.94 -10.82
C MET A 1 -77.16 -39.56 -9.73
N GLN A 2 -75.86 -39.73 -9.96
CA GLN A 2 -74.82 -39.48 -8.96
C GLN A 2 -74.01 -38.23 -9.33
N LEU A 3 -74.04 -37.22 -8.45
CA LEU A 3 -73.27 -35.99 -8.55
C LEU A 3 -71.78 -36.29 -8.31
N LYS A 4 -70.93 -35.99 -9.31
CA LYS A 4 -69.48 -35.92 -9.15
C LYS A 4 -69.08 -34.55 -8.60
N ILE A 5 -68.66 -34.50 -7.33
CA ILE A 5 -68.04 -33.32 -6.72
C ILE A 5 -66.55 -33.32 -7.08
N LYS A 6 -66.11 -32.34 -7.89
CA LYS A 6 -64.69 -32.08 -8.17
C LYS A 6 -64.09 -31.31 -6.99
N ILE A 7 -63.16 -31.92 -6.27
CA ILE A 7 -62.36 -31.26 -5.24
C ILE A 7 -61.16 -30.59 -5.93
N ALA A 8 -61.10 -29.26 -5.85
CA ALA A 8 -59.98 -28.47 -6.36
C ALA A 8 -58.76 -28.61 -5.43
N LYS A 9 -57.60 -28.98 -5.98
CA LYS A 9 -56.33 -29.05 -5.25
C LYS A 9 -55.80 -27.64 -5.00
N TYR A 10 -55.68 -27.25 -3.74
CA TYR A 10 -54.94 -26.06 -3.28
C TYR A 10 -53.43 -26.31 -3.46
N GLN A 11 -52.74 -25.47 -4.24
CA GLN A 11 -51.27 -25.39 -4.23
C GLN A 11 -50.83 -24.40 -3.15
N PRO A 12 -49.93 -24.76 -2.22
CA PRO A 12 -49.39 -23.81 -1.26
C PRO A 12 -48.37 -22.90 -1.96
N TYR A 13 -48.61 -21.59 -1.94
CA TYR A 13 -47.61 -20.59 -2.32
C TYR A 13 -46.55 -20.52 -1.23
N SER A 14 -45.37 -21.09 -1.50
CA SER A 14 -44.18 -20.89 -0.67
C SER A 14 -43.70 -19.44 -0.81
N ILE A 15 -43.91 -18.63 0.23
CA ILE A 15 -43.33 -17.29 0.35
C ILE A 15 -41.83 -17.46 0.60
N ALA A 16 -41.02 -17.29 -0.45
CA ALA A 16 -39.57 -17.19 -0.31
C ALA A 16 -39.21 -15.86 0.35
N LEU A 17 -38.86 -15.90 1.64
CA LEU A 17 -38.35 -14.74 2.37
C LEU A 17 -36.95 -14.41 1.84
N LEU A 18 -36.86 -13.49 0.90
CA LEU A 18 -35.58 -12.98 0.39
C LEU A 18 -34.94 -12.13 1.49
N VAL A 19 -34.06 -12.73 2.30
CA VAL A 19 -33.22 -12.00 3.25
C VAL A 19 -32.20 -11.22 2.42
N MET A 20 -32.57 -9.99 2.07
CA MET A 20 -31.67 -9.03 1.45
C MET A 20 -30.64 -8.65 2.51
N SER A 21 -29.49 -9.32 2.50
CA SER A 21 -28.35 -8.96 3.34
C SER A 21 -27.87 -7.58 2.90
N MET A 22 -28.39 -6.54 3.55
CA MET A 22 -27.78 -5.22 3.49
C MET A 22 -26.32 -5.39 3.93
N PRO A 23 -25.32 -5.06 3.08
CA PRO A 23 -23.95 -5.02 3.56
C PRO A 23 -23.94 -4.02 4.71
N LEU A 24 -23.63 -4.51 5.90
CA LEU A 24 -23.33 -3.69 7.05
C LEU A 24 -22.19 -2.78 6.60
N VAL A 25 -22.50 -1.53 6.29
CA VAL A 25 -21.49 -0.49 6.15
C VAL A 25 -20.93 -0.36 7.55
N CYS A 26 -19.88 -1.12 7.83
CA CYS A 26 -19.12 -0.97 9.07
C CYS A 26 -18.74 0.51 9.14
N ALA A 27 -19.35 1.24 10.07
CA ALA A 27 -18.92 2.58 10.40
C ALA A 27 -17.44 2.45 10.80
N GLY A 28 -16.54 2.83 9.90
CA GLY A 28 -15.14 2.46 10.04
C GLY A 28 -14.54 3.05 11.32
N GLU A 29 -13.89 2.22 12.12
CA GLU A 29 -13.32 2.52 13.45
C GLU A 29 -12.72 3.92 13.55
N LYS A 30 -13.23 4.75 14.47
CA LYS A 30 -12.72 6.12 14.58
C LYS A 30 -11.38 6.10 15.32
N LEU A 31 -10.43 6.91 14.85
CA LEU A 31 -9.12 7.05 15.50
C LEU A 31 -9.21 7.37 17.00
N ASN A 32 -10.23 8.14 17.42
CA ASN A 32 -10.41 8.50 18.83
C ASN A 32 -10.82 7.28 19.69
N ASP A 33 -11.56 6.32 19.11
CA ASP A 33 -11.98 5.10 19.80
C ASP A 33 -10.79 4.13 19.97
N ILE A 34 -9.85 4.15 19.02
CA ILE A 34 -8.57 3.43 19.15
C ILE A 34 -7.70 4.12 20.21
N ALA A 35 -7.55 5.46 20.13
CA ALA A 35 -6.71 6.25 21.01
C ALA A 35 -7.12 6.16 22.49
N SER A 36 -8.42 6.02 22.78
CA SER A 36 -8.92 5.86 24.16
C SER A 36 -8.57 4.51 24.78
N GLN A 37 -8.29 3.48 23.97
CA GLN A 37 -7.87 2.15 24.42
C GLN A 37 -6.36 2.05 24.65
N ILE A 38 -5.58 3.01 24.14
CA ILE A 38 -4.12 2.97 24.29
C ILE A 38 -3.75 3.30 25.75
N PRO A 39 -2.90 2.50 26.41
CA PRO A 39 -2.55 2.71 27.80
C PRO A 39 -1.82 4.05 28.01
N LYS A 40 -2.02 4.66 29.19
CA LYS A 40 -1.30 5.87 29.60
C LYS A 40 0.05 5.57 30.27
N ALA A 41 0.32 4.31 30.61
CA ALA A 41 1.60 3.87 31.15
C ALA A 41 1.97 2.47 30.65
N VAL A 42 3.25 2.23 30.40
CA VAL A 42 3.79 0.97 29.88
C VAL A 42 5.23 0.79 30.35
N ASN A 43 5.55 -0.32 31.02
CA ASN A 43 6.91 -0.64 31.45
C ASN A 43 7.68 0.51 32.17
N GLY A 44 6.97 1.37 32.90
CA GLY A 44 7.54 2.55 33.59
C GLY A 44 7.58 3.85 32.78
N TRP A 45 7.30 3.80 31.48
CA TRP A 45 7.06 4.98 30.64
C TRP A 45 5.62 5.46 30.81
N VAL A 46 5.42 6.77 31.01
CA VAL A 46 4.11 7.37 31.30
C VAL A 46 3.84 8.53 30.33
N ALA A 47 2.62 8.60 29.82
CA ALA A 47 2.14 9.70 29.00
C ALA A 47 1.60 10.83 29.89
N THR A 48 2.50 11.73 30.29
CA THR A 48 2.19 12.89 31.14
C THR A 48 1.69 14.10 30.35
N GLU A 49 2.09 14.22 29.08
CA GLU A 49 1.62 15.28 28.19
C GLU A 49 0.25 14.96 27.57
N ALA A 50 -0.46 16.01 27.16
CA ALA A 50 -1.68 15.86 26.38
C ALA A 50 -1.39 15.26 25.00
N ASP A 51 -2.24 14.33 24.58
CA ASP A 51 -2.16 13.73 23.25
C ASP A 51 -2.39 14.81 22.18
N ARG A 52 -1.66 14.74 21.06
CA ARG A 52 -1.78 15.70 19.96
C ARG A 52 -2.41 15.05 18.74
N THR A 53 -3.06 15.86 17.91
CA THR A 53 -3.59 15.39 16.62
C THR A 53 -3.26 16.41 15.54
N TYR A 54 -2.70 15.92 14.44
CA TYR A 54 -2.37 16.74 13.28
C TYR A 54 -3.16 16.24 12.08
N ASN A 55 -3.80 17.15 11.36
CA ASN A 55 -4.54 16.82 10.15
C ASN A 55 -3.73 17.25 8.91
N ARG A 56 -4.30 17.04 7.71
CA ARG A 56 -3.66 17.43 6.44
C ARG A 56 -3.13 18.87 6.40
N LYS A 57 -3.76 19.81 7.11
CA LYS A 57 -3.38 21.22 7.15
C LYS A 57 -2.35 21.54 8.23
N THR A 58 -2.15 20.68 9.22
CA THR A 58 -1.25 20.96 10.36
C THR A 58 -0.09 19.98 10.46
N LEU A 59 -0.02 18.94 9.62
CA LEU A 59 1.03 17.92 9.67
C LEU A 59 2.45 18.50 9.55
N PHE A 60 2.65 19.55 8.76
CA PHE A 60 3.97 20.19 8.60
C PHE A 60 4.49 20.83 9.91
N GLN A 61 3.59 21.16 10.85
CA GLN A 61 3.97 21.66 12.17
C GLN A 61 4.56 20.56 13.05
N TYR A 62 4.28 19.29 12.71
CA TYR A 62 4.79 18.12 13.43
C TYR A 62 6.02 17.53 12.74
N ILE A 63 5.94 17.26 11.43
CA ILE A 63 7.01 16.63 10.66
C ILE A 63 7.32 17.51 9.44
N ASN A 64 8.08 18.57 9.67
CA ASN A 64 8.54 19.46 8.60
C ASN A 64 9.51 18.70 7.68
N GLY A 65 9.34 18.82 6.36
CA GLY A 65 10.05 18.04 5.34
C GLY A 65 9.50 16.62 5.12
N GLY A 66 9.08 15.91 6.16
CA GLY A 66 8.52 14.55 6.05
C GLY A 66 7.01 14.49 5.75
N ALA A 67 6.26 15.58 5.97
CA ALA A 67 4.81 15.61 5.78
C ALA A 67 4.36 15.26 4.35
N GLU A 68 5.16 15.61 3.32
CA GLU A 68 4.81 15.40 1.92
C GLU A 68 4.61 13.92 1.58
N LEU A 69 5.39 13.04 2.20
CA LEU A 69 5.31 11.59 2.03
C LEU A 69 3.93 11.09 2.44
N TYR A 70 3.49 11.39 3.66
CA TYR A 70 2.16 10.98 4.15
C TYR A 70 1.03 11.62 3.32
N LEU A 71 1.17 12.88 2.94
CA LEU A 71 0.18 13.57 2.10
C LEU A 71 0.01 12.93 0.72
N ALA A 72 1.05 12.28 0.19
CA ALA A 72 1.01 11.51 -1.05
C ALA A 72 0.21 10.20 -0.95
N TYR A 73 -0.14 9.76 0.27
CA TYR A 73 -0.90 8.54 0.56
C TYR A 73 -2.32 8.79 1.09
N GLN A 74 -3.00 9.87 0.68
CA GLN A 74 -4.36 10.17 1.17
C GLN A 74 -4.47 10.20 2.71
N PHE A 75 -3.41 10.65 3.39
CA PHE A 75 -3.42 10.89 4.83
C PHE A 75 -4.62 11.74 5.28
N ARG A 76 -5.26 11.38 6.39
CA ARG A 76 -6.33 12.19 7.01
C ARG A 76 -5.83 12.95 8.24
N LYS A 77 -5.33 12.20 9.22
CA LYS A 77 -4.81 12.73 10.47
C LYS A 77 -3.87 11.72 11.15
N VAL A 78 -2.99 12.21 12.02
CA VAL A 78 -2.17 11.40 12.92
C VAL A 78 -2.51 11.79 14.35
N TRP A 79 -2.67 10.79 15.20
CA TRP A 79 -2.73 10.96 16.65
C TRP A 79 -1.37 10.60 17.24
N VAL A 80 -0.86 11.44 18.14
CA VAL A 80 0.50 11.37 18.68
C VAL A 80 0.43 11.33 20.19
N ARG A 81 1.13 10.38 20.81
CA ARG A 81 1.35 10.32 22.25
C ARG A 81 2.82 10.11 22.56
N ARG A 82 3.33 10.89 23.50
CA ARG A 82 4.70 10.79 24.01
C ARG A 82 4.68 10.13 25.37
N TYR A 83 5.62 9.24 25.62
CA TYR A 83 5.82 8.63 26.92
C TYR A 83 7.22 8.93 27.43
N THR A 84 7.31 9.30 28.70
CA THR A 84 8.58 9.64 29.37
C THR A 84 8.81 8.74 30.57
N LYS A 85 10.09 8.53 30.90
CA LYS A 85 10.53 7.78 32.08
C LYS A 85 11.78 8.48 32.62
N PRO A 86 11.96 8.64 33.95
CA PRO A 86 13.14 9.27 34.50
C PRO A 86 14.43 8.59 34.02
N ASN A 87 15.43 9.41 33.65
CA ASN A 87 16.75 8.98 33.14
C ASN A 87 16.72 8.20 31.82
N GLU A 88 15.62 8.24 31.08
CA GLU A 88 15.44 7.52 29.82
C GLU A 88 14.91 8.47 28.75
N TRP A 89 15.20 8.17 27.49
CA TRP A 89 14.64 8.94 26.38
C TRP A 89 13.16 8.65 26.18
N GLU A 90 12.49 9.62 25.55
CA GLU A 90 11.09 9.49 25.22
C GLU A 90 10.82 8.40 24.18
N ILE A 91 9.64 7.80 24.28
CA ILE A 91 9.04 6.95 23.25
C ILE A 91 7.86 7.72 22.64
N VAL A 92 7.85 7.83 21.32
CA VAL A 92 6.77 8.51 20.58
C VAL A 92 5.95 7.47 19.84
N LEU A 93 4.64 7.47 20.07
CA LEU A 93 3.66 6.66 19.35
C LEU A 93 2.86 7.55 18.41
N ASP A 94 2.95 7.25 17.12
CA ASP A 94 2.12 7.83 16.07
C ASP A 94 1.14 6.80 15.53
N ILE A 95 -0.14 7.15 15.48
CA ILE A 95 -1.19 6.37 14.80
C ILE A 95 -1.75 7.22 13.66
N TYR A 96 -1.31 6.91 12.43
CA TYR A 96 -1.74 7.57 11.21
C TYR A 96 -3.03 6.93 10.69
N ASP A 97 -4.07 7.74 10.57
CA ASP A 97 -5.33 7.38 9.93
C ASP A 97 -5.27 7.73 8.44
N MET A 98 -5.13 6.70 7.61
CA MET A 98 -5.12 6.81 6.15
C MET A 98 -6.55 6.69 5.59
N THR A 99 -6.73 7.01 4.30
CA THR A 99 -8.05 6.91 3.69
C THR A 99 -8.45 5.45 3.41
N THR A 100 -7.51 4.63 2.94
CA THR A 100 -7.71 3.21 2.60
C THR A 100 -6.63 2.31 3.21
N SER A 101 -6.87 1.00 3.22
CA SER A 101 -5.89 0.00 3.65
C SER A 101 -4.65 -0.03 2.76
N GLU A 102 -4.87 0.12 1.45
CA GLU A 102 -3.83 0.22 0.44
C GLU A 102 -2.92 1.44 0.66
N ASP A 103 -3.49 2.54 1.16
CA ASP A 103 -2.71 3.74 1.48
C ASP A 103 -1.83 3.53 2.73
N ALA A 104 -2.33 2.86 3.77
CA ALA A 104 -1.53 2.49 4.94
C ALA A 104 -0.41 1.49 4.57
N TYR A 105 -0.73 0.50 3.75
CA TYR A 105 0.24 -0.41 3.15
C TYR A 105 1.30 0.36 2.34
N GLY A 106 0.90 1.37 1.56
CA GLY A 106 1.83 2.20 0.78
C GLY A 106 2.84 2.95 1.63
N VAL A 107 2.39 3.58 2.73
CA VAL A 107 3.30 4.23 3.69
C VAL A 107 4.23 3.20 4.33
N PHE A 108 3.71 2.04 4.75
CA PHE A 108 4.52 0.98 5.36
C PHE A 108 5.61 0.43 4.42
N THR A 109 5.28 0.29 3.13
CA THR A 109 6.17 -0.35 2.15
C THR A 109 7.10 0.60 1.41
N ILE A 110 7.05 1.90 1.69
CA ILE A 110 7.90 2.87 0.97
C ILE A 110 9.38 2.53 1.13
N GLU A 111 9.78 2.22 2.35
CA GLU A 111 11.16 1.90 2.75
C GLU A 111 11.09 0.85 3.85
N ARG A 112 11.67 -0.31 3.59
CA ARG A 112 11.66 -1.46 4.50
C ARG A 112 13.07 -1.96 4.69
N GLU A 113 13.56 -1.85 5.92
CA GLU A 113 14.95 -2.21 6.25
C GLU A 113 15.01 -3.09 7.50
N GLY A 114 14.01 -3.02 8.39
CA GLY A 114 13.97 -3.78 9.63
C GLY A 114 13.48 -5.22 9.50
N ASP A 115 13.52 -5.92 10.64
CA ASP A 115 13.08 -7.31 10.77
C ASP A 115 11.58 -7.39 11.03
N GLU A 116 10.91 -8.37 10.41
CA GLU A 116 9.50 -8.66 10.66
C GLU A 116 9.31 -9.19 12.09
N ILE A 117 8.36 -8.63 12.84
CA ILE A 117 8.11 -8.98 14.25
C ILE A 117 6.74 -9.61 14.50
N GLY A 118 5.91 -9.74 13.45
CA GLY A 118 4.60 -10.42 13.53
C GLY A 118 3.51 -9.62 14.24
N ILE A 119 3.51 -8.29 14.11
CA ILE A 119 2.45 -7.41 14.63
C ILE A 119 1.64 -6.80 13.47
N GLY A 120 0.31 -6.73 13.62
CA GLY A 120 -0.57 -6.22 12.57
C GLY A 120 -0.59 -7.10 11.32
N GLN A 121 -0.77 -6.50 10.14
CA GLN A 121 -0.79 -7.20 8.84
C GLN A 121 0.56 -7.19 8.11
N GLY A 122 1.57 -6.60 8.75
CA GLY A 122 2.95 -6.49 8.32
C GLY A 122 3.66 -5.49 9.20
N SER A 123 4.84 -5.86 9.67
CA SER A 123 5.61 -5.04 10.60
C SER A 123 7.09 -5.05 10.27
N GLU A 124 7.80 -4.08 10.82
CA GLU A 124 9.24 -4.14 10.92
C GLU A 124 9.77 -3.39 12.13
N TYR A 125 10.94 -3.82 12.58
CA TYR A 125 11.69 -3.19 13.64
C TYR A 125 13.14 -2.98 13.21
N ALA A 126 13.63 -1.74 13.30
CA ALA A 126 15.04 -1.40 13.12
C ALA A 126 15.39 -0.21 14.02
N GLU A 127 16.50 -0.31 14.75
CA GLU A 127 17.13 0.82 15.45
C GLU A 127 16.15 1.68 16.29
N GLY A 128 15.39 1.04 17.18
CA GLY A 128 14.42 1.72 18.05
C GLY A 128 13.10 2.11 17.38
N LEU A 129 12.96 1.95 16.06
CA LEU A 129 11.75 2.25 15.29
C LEU A 129 10.98 0.97 14.94
N LEU A 130 9.79 0.85 15.50
CA LEU A 130 8.80 -0.16 15.12
C LEU A 130 7.76 0.48 14.20
N ARG A 131 7.55 -0.11 13.02
CA ARG A 131 6.48 0.28 12.09
C ARG A 131 5.58 -0.90 11.80
N PHE A 132 4.28 -0.68 11.75
CA PHE A 132 3.34 -1.69 11.24
C PHE A 132 2.11 -1.05 10.64
N TRP A 133 1.31 -1.85 9.94
CA TRP A 133 0.00 -1.42 9.43
C TRP A 133 -1.08 -2.45 9.74
N LYS A 134 -2.31 -1.98 9.94
CA LYS A 134 -3.50 -2.81 10.10
C LYS A 134 -4.74 -2.05 9.69
N GLY A 135 -5.53 -2.63 8.79
CA GLY A 135 -6.61 -1.90 8.13
C GLY A 135 -6.06 -0.64 7.46
N ARG A 136 -6.74 0.49 7.68
CA ARG A 136 -6.32 1.80 7.15
C ARG A 136 -5.33 2.56 8.04
N PHE A 137 -4.84 1.94 9.11
CA PHE A 137 -3.94 2.59 10.04
C PHE A 137 -2.50 2.18 9.77
N PHE A 138 -1.62 3.18 9.75
CA PHE A 138 -0.17 2.99 9.80
C PHE A 138 0.32 3.49 11.16
N ILE A 139 1.18 2.70 11.81
CA ILE A 139 1.66 2.97 13.16
C ILE A 139 3.18 3.06 13.11
N ALA A 140 3.72 4.07 13.78
CA ALA A 140 5.15 4.19 14.03
C ALA A 140 5.38 4.41 15.54
N ILE A 141 6.28 3.64 16.12
CA ILE A 141 6.68 3.75 17.52
C ILE A 141 8.19 3.91 17.55
N LEU A 142 8.65 5.09 17.94
CA LEU A 142 10.07 5.43 17.96
C LEU A 142 10.54 5.56 19.41
N ALA A 143 11.48 4.71 19.81
CA ALA A 143 12.36 4.99 20.93
C ALA A 143 13.58 5.75 20.40
N ARG A 144 13.85 6.95 20.91
CA ARG A 144 15.00 7.77 20.45
C ARG A 144 16.35 7.08 20.70
N GLU A 145 16.43 6.25 21.74
CA GLU A 145 17.56 5.37 22.00
C GLU A 145 17.05 3.94 22.23
N GLU A 146 17.65 2.96 21.55
CA GLU A 146 17.33 1.55 21.75
C GLU A 146 18.10 0.98 22.95
N THR A 147 17.35 0.64 24.00
CA THR A 147 17.79 -0.16 25.14
C THR A 147 16.91 -1.41 25.24
N ARG A 148 17.27 -2.37 26.10
CA ARG A 148 16.44 -3.56 26.32
C ARG A 148 15.06 -3.18 26.87
N GLU A 149 15.03 -2.18 27.73
CA GLU A 149 13.85 -1.63 28.37
C GLU A 149 12.99 -0.85 27.38
N SER A 150 13.58 0.03 26.57
CA SER A 150 12.83 0.83 25.58
C SER A 150 12.26 -0.07 24.49
N LYS A 151 13.01 -1.08 24.02
CA LYS A 151 12.52 -2.10 23.08
C LYS A 151 11.32 -2.88 23.62
N ARG A 152 11.35 -3.26 24.91
CA ARG A 152 10.21 -3.93 25.57
C ARG A 152 8.98 -3.03 25.62
N ALA A 153 9.15 -1.75 25.94
CA ALA A 153 8.06 -0.77 25.96
C ALA A 153 7.47 -0.56 24.55
N VAL A 154 8.31 -0.43 23.53
CA VAL A 154 7.91 -0.31 22.11
C VAL A 154 7.07 -1.52 21.67
N LEU A 155 7.53 -2.75 21.96
CA LEU A 155 6.79 -3.97 21.61
C LEU A 155 5.46 -4.08 22.37
N THR A 156 5.43 -3.70 23.65
CA THR A 156 4.20 -3.71 24.45
C THR A 156 3.18 -2.70 23.91
N LEU A 157 3.63 -1.49 23.54
CA LEU A 157 2.77 -0.49 22.91
C LEU A 157 2.25 -0.96 21.55
N ALA A 158 3.10 -1.56 20.72
CA ALA A 158 2.69 -2.08 19.42
C ALA A 158 1.57 -3.12 19.54
N ARG A 159 1.69 -4.06 20.49
CA ARG A 159 0.63 -5.05 20.77
C ARG A 159 -0.65 -4.41 21.30
N ALA A 160 -0.54 -3.39 22.15
CA ALA A 160 -1.72 -2.67 22.65
C ALA A 160 -2.47 -1.97 21.50
N VAL A 161 -1.75 -1.33 20.58
CA VAL A 161 -2.35 -0.67 19.40
C VAL A 161 -2.93 -1.71 18.43
N ASP A 162 -2.23 -2.80 18.16
CA ASP A 162 -2.71 -3.89 17.31
C ASP A 162 -4.02 -4.49 17.85
N ASN A 163 -4.10 -4.73 19.17
CA ASN A 163 -5.31 -5.21 19.82
C ASN A 163 -6.46 -4.20 19.81
N ALA A 164 -6.17 -2.90 19.80
CA ALA A 164 -7.19 -1.85 19.76
C ALA A 164 -7.83 -1.70 18.36
N ILE A 165 -7.10 -2.02 17.29
CA ILE A 165 -7.60 -1.99 15.91
C ILE A 165 -8.25 -3.34 15.59
N GLN A 166 -9.58 -3.39 15.50
CA GLN A 166 -10.31 -4.62 15.17
C GLN A 166 -10.35 -4.88 13.66
N SER A 167 -10.30 -3.83 12.84
CA SER A 167 -10.42 -3.99 11.39
C SER A 167 -9.09 -4.34 10.72
N THR A 168 -9.09 -5.41 9.93
CA THR A 168 -8.05 -5.68 8.93
C THR A 168 -8.47 -5.10 7.57
N GLY A 169 -7.51 -4.93 6.66
CA GLY A 169 -7.78 -4.45 5.30
C GLY A 169 -7.01 -5.18 4.23
N SER A 170 -7.41 -4.98 2.97
CA SER A 170 -6.73 -5.59 1.82
C SER A 170 -5.39 -4.93 1.54
N LYS A 171 -4.42 -5.73 1.09
CA LYS A 171 -3.25 -5.23 0.36
C LYS A 171 -3.67 -4.81 -1.06
N PRO A 172 -2.90 -3.95 -1.75
CA PRO A 172 -3.19 -3.56 -3.13
C PRO A 172 -3.33 -4.76 -4.07
N LYS A 173 -4.39 -4.77 -4.89
CA LYS A 173 -4.66 -5.85 -5.85
C LYS A 173 -3.53 -6.07 -6.86
N LEU A 174 -2.78 -5.02 -7.17
CA LEU A 174 -1.62 -5.05 -8.07
C LEU A 174 -0.54 -6.04 -7.62
N LEU A 175 -0.43 -6.37 -6.34
CA LEU A 175 0.56 -7.34 -5.84
C LEU A 175 0.38 -8.71 -6.48
N SER A 176 -0.85 -9.13 -6.76
CA SER A 176 -1.15 -10.43 -7.38
C SER A 176 -0.55 -10.57 -8.79
N LEU A 177 -0.23 -9.45 -9.43
CA LEU A 177 0.35 -9.39 -10.77
C LEU A 177 1.87 -9.49 -10.77
N LEU A 178 2.54 -9.40 -9.62
CA LEU A 178 3.99 -9.55 -9.54
C LEU A 178 4.39 -11.03 -9.78
N PRO A 179 5.34 -11.29 -10.69
CA PRO A 179 6.09 -12.54 -10.71
C PRO A 179 6.84 -12.75 -9.38
N THR A 180 6.86 -13.97 -8.87
CA THR A 180 7.51 -14.30 -7.59
C THR A 180 9.00 -14.55 -7.75
N ASP A 181 9.42 -15.07 -8.90
CA ASP A 181 10.79 -15.50 -9.12
C ASP A 181 11.72 -14.29 -9.18
N GLY A 182 12.70 -14.27 -8.27
CA GLY A 182 13.65 -13.17 -8.12
C GLY A 182 13.07 -11.89 -7.51
N LEU A 183 11.81 -11.88 -7.07
CA LEU A 183 11.20 -10.70 -6.43
C LEU A 183 11.92 -10.36 -5.12
N VAL A 184 12.39 -9.12 -4.98
CA VAL A 184 12.92 -8.61 -3.71
C VAL A 184 11.75 -8.04 -2.91
N GLU A 185 11.16 -8.83 -2.02
CA GLU A 185 9.94 -8.47 -1.26
C GLU A 185 9.99 -7.09 -0.56
N LYS A 186 11.11 -6.76 0.11
CA LYS A 186 11.30 -5.46 0.79
C LYS A 186 11.45 -4.26 -0.18
N SER A 187 11.57 -4.50 -1.49
CA SER A 187 11.64 -3.44 -2.51
C SER A 187 10.28 -3.02 -3.06
N ILE A 188 9.21 -3.76 -2.75
CA ILE A 188 7.87 -3.46 -3.22
C ILE A 188 7.43 -2.11 -2.65
N CYS A 189 7.04 -1.19 -3.52
CA CYS A 189 6.56 0.13 -3.14
C CYS A 189 5.23 0.37 -3.86
N PHE A 190 4.12 0.47 -3.11
CA PHE A 190 2.84 0.93 -3.63
C PHE A 190 2.75 2.45 -3.49
N PHE A 191 2.29 3.18 -4.51
CA PHE A 191 2.19 4.64 -4.49
C PHE A 191 1.16 5.19 -5.47
N ARG A 192 0.88 6.49 -5.38
CA ARG A 192 -0.07 7.20 -6.28
C ARG A 192 0.51 8.45 -6.95
N LYS A 193 1.59 9.02 -6.40
CA LYS A 193 2.20 10.27 -6.86
C LYS A 193 3.56 10.03 -7.49
N HIS A 194 3.87 10.80 -8.54
CA HIS A 194 5.17 10.74 -9.22
C HIS A 194 6.35 11.17 -8.32
N THR A 195 6.11 11.99 -7.30
CA THR A 195 7.14 12.36 -6.32
C THR A 195 7.65 11.14 -5.55
N ILE A 196 6.77 10.21 -5.18
CA ILE A 196 7.16 8.95 -4.53
C ILE A 196 7.92 8.05 -5.51
N LEU A 197 7.49 7.99 -6.78
CA LEU A 197 8.24 7.27 -7.80
C LEU A 197 9.67 7.80 -7.89
N ASN A 198 9.86 9.11 -8.03
CA ASN A 198 11.20 9.70 -8.15
C ASN A 198 12.07 9.50 -6.91
N HIS A 199 11.48 9.32 -5.73
CA HIS A 199 12.21 8.93 -4.52
C HIS A 199 12.78 7.51 -4.58
N ARG A 200 12.10 6.60 -5.28
CA ARG A 200 12.49 5.18 -5.37
C ARG A 200 13.22 4.81 -6.66
N TYR A 201 12.83 5.45 -7.76
CA TYR A 201 13.41 5.31 -9.07
C TYR A 201 13.12 6.57 -9.88
N TYR A 202 14.16 7.35 -10.15
CA TYR A 202 14.04 8.59 -10.92
C TYR A 202 13.76 8.27 -12.40
N ILE A 203 12.56 8.64 -12.87
CA ILE A 203 12.20 8.54 -14.30
C ILE A 203 12.39 9.88 -15.00
N ALA A 204 11.78 10.93 -14.46
CA ALA A 204 11.80 12.27 -15.02
C ALA A 204 11.31 13.30 -14.01
N ASN A 205 11.76 14.55 -14.16
CA ASN A 205 11.23 15.69 -13.40
C ASN A 205 9.73 15.93 -13.65
N LYS A 206 9.26 15.64 -14.87
CA LYS A 206 7.84 15.81 -15.25
C LYS A 206 7.05 14.53 -14.96
N ASN A 207 5.78 14.67 -14.62
CA ASN A 207 4.84 13.56 -14.43
C ASN A 207 4.43 12.91 -15.77
N ILE A 208 5.37 12.26 -16.46
CA ILE A 208 5.18 11.67 -17.80
C ILE A 208 4.27 10.43 -17.78
N LEU A 209 4.06 9.83 -16.61
CA LEU A 209 3.10 8.73 -16.38
C LEU A 209 1.70 9.24 -15.99
N GLN A 210 1.49 10.56 -15.91
CA GLN A 210 0.22 11.19 -15.55
C GLN A 210 -0.40 10.64 -14.24
N LEU A 211 0.45 10.32 -13.26
CA LEU A 211 0.06 9.78 -11.96
C LEU A 211 -0.77 10.80 -11.17
N SER A 212 -1.74 10.32 -10.40
CA SER A 212 -2.63 11.14 -9.59
C SER A 212 -3.15 10.36 -8.39
N MET A 213 -3.87 11.00 -7.47
CA MET A 213 -4.50 10.29 -6.34
C MET A 213 -5.51 9.21 -6.75
N ARG A 214 -5.93 9.19 -8.03
CA ARG A 214 -6.83 8.18 -8.58
C ARG A 214 -6.10 7.05 -9.32
N THR A 215 -4.77 7.11 -9.40
CA THR A 215 -3.97 6.00 -9.94
C THR A 215 -3.49 5.12 -8.80
N GLU A 216 -3.30 3.85 -9.10
CA GLU A 216 -2.62 2.88 -8.24
C GLU A 216 -1.36 2.46 -8.97
N ALA A 217 -0.21 2.65 -8.35
CA ALA A 217 1.07 2.27 -8.91
C ALA A 217 1.83 1.36 -7.95
N LEU A 218 2.62 0.46 -8.52
CA LEU A 218 3.43 -0.49 -7.79
C LEU A 218 4.79 -0.58 -8.49
N LEU A 219 5.87 -0.37 -7.75
CA LEU A 219 7.24 -0.59 -8.20
C LEU A 219 7.84 -1.73 -7.38
N ALA A 220 8.53 -2.66 -8.04
CA ALA A 220 9.27 -3.72 -7.37
C ALA A 220 10.59 -3.97 -8.07
N ARG A 221 11.63 -4.31 -7.31
CA ARG A 221 12.94 -4.70 -7.82
C ARG A 221 13.06 -6.22 -7.83
N TYR A 222 13.75 -6.73 -8.84
CA TYR A 222 14.09 -8.14 -8.96
C TYR A 222 15.60 -8.32 -8.77
N ALA A 223 16.00 -9.48 -8.27
CA ALA A 223 17.38 -9.94 -8.21
C ALA A 223 17.48 -11.21 -9.06
N LEU A 224 17.84 -11.01 -10.32
CA LEU A 224 18.03 -12.08 -11.30
C LEU A 224 19.53 -12.30 -11.50
N GLN A 225 19.92 -13.45 -12.06
CA GLN A 225 21.34 -13.74 -12.33
C GLN A 225 21.99 -12.67 -13.23
N GLU A 226 21.25 -12.16 -14.20
CA GLU A 226 21.73 -11.21 -15.21
C GLU A 226 21.71 -9.75 -14.72
N GLY A 227 21.02 -9.42 -13.62
CA GLY A 227 20.88 -8.04 -13.16
C GLY A 227 19.70 -7.78 -12.23
N LYS A 228 19.41 -6.50 -11.98
CA LYS A 228 18.43 -6.06 -11.00
C LYS A 228 17.35 -5.14 -11.61
N PRO A 229 16.49 -5.63 -12.52
CA PRO A 229 15.48 -4.80 -13.16
C PRO A 229 14.41 -4.36 -12.17
N TYR A 230 13.70 -3.30 -12.55
CA TYR A 230 12.47 -2.88 -11.90
C TYR A 230 11.25 -3.26 -12.73
N LEU A 231 10.18 -3.66 -12.05
CA LEU A 231 8.84 -3.79 -12.63
C LEU A 231 7.96 -2.68 -12.07
N LEU A 232 7.38 -1.89 -12.97
CA LEU A 232 6.42 -0.84 -12.68
C LEU A 232 5.05 -1.23 -13.25
N LEU A 233 4.04 -1.26 -12.38
CA LEU A 233 2.64 -1.43 -12.74
C LEU A 233 1.88 -0.15 -12.43
N VAL A 234 1.08 0.37 -13.36
CA VAL A 234 0.25 1.55 -13.14
C VAL A 234 -1.19 1.31 -13.62
N GLN A 235 -2.10 1.21 -12.68
CA GLN A 235 -3.53 1.06 -12.90
C GLN A 235 -4.22 2.44 -12.90
N TYR A 236 -4.84 2.77 -14.03
CA TYR A 236 -5.54 4.02 -14.23
C TYR A 236 -7.06 3.87 -14.03
N PRO A 237 -7.78 4.98 -13.75
CA PRO A 237 -9.25 4.96 -13.63
C PRO A 237 -9.97 4.48 -14.90
N SER A 238 -9.42 4.78 -16.07
CA SER A 238 -10.01 4.45 -17.37
C SER A 238 -8.97 4.11 -18.43
N GLY A 239 -9.39 3.35 -19.44
CA GLY A 239 -8.51 2.97 -20.55
C GLY A 239 -8.07 4.17 -21.38
N ARG A 240 -8.88 5.23 -21.45
CA ARG A 240 -8.50 6.51 -22.08
C ARG A 240 -7.31 7.15 -21.36
N ARG A 241 -7.33 7.19 -20.02
CA ARG A 241 -6.20 7.72 -19.23
C ARG A 241 -4.96 6.85 -19.37
N ALA A 242 -5.13 5.52 -19.32
CA ALA A 242 -4.03 4.59 -19.50
C ALA A 242 -3.36 4.75 -20.88
N LYS A 243 -4.15 4.84 -21.97
CA LYS A 243 -3.65 5.11 -23.32
C LYS A 243 -2.94 6.46 -23.44
N SER A 244 -3.46 7.50 -22.79
CA SER A 244 -2.83 8.82 -22.80
C SER A 244 -1.47 8.80 -22.08
N ALA A 245 -1.43 8.22 -20.89
CA ALA A 245 -0.20 8.09 -20.12
C ALA A 245 0.83 7.21 -20.83
N TYR A 246 0.40 6.10 -21.43
CA TYR A 246 1.26 5.27 -22.28
C TYR A 246 1.93 6.08 -23.38
N LYS A 247 1.15 6.82 -24.18
CA LYS A 247 1.70 7.67 -25.26
C LYS A 247 2.68 8.73 -24.73
N THR A 248 2.36 9.37 -23.61
CA THR A 248 3.26 10.37 -23.00
C THR A 248 4.56 9.73 -22.52
N PHE A 249 4.45 8.59 -21.82
CA PHE A 249 5.60 7.84 -21.31
C PHE A 249 6.49 7.33 -22.44
N THR A 250 5.93 6.64 -23.44
CA THR A 250 6.73 6.09 -24.54
C THR A 250 7.41 7.19 -25.36
N LYS A 251 6.70 8.30 -25.64
CA LYS A 251 7.27 9.43 -26.37
C LYS A 251 8.43 10.10 -25.60
N ALA A 252 8.33 10.16 -24.28
CA ALA A 252 9.31 10.89 -23.45
C ALA A 252 10.48 10.02 -22.97
N TYR A 253 10.25 8.71 -22.77
CA TYR A 253 11.22 7.82 -22.10
C TYR A 253 11.81 6.75 -23.03
N ILE A 254 11.09 6.36 -24.09
CA ILE A 254 11.55 5.38 -25.09
C ILE A 254 11.17 5.82 -26.52
N PRO A 255 11.64 6.99 -26.98
CA PRO A 255 11.26 7.53 -28.29
C PRO A 255 11.66 6.60 -29.45
N GLU A 256 12.63 5.71 -29.27
CA GLU A 256 13.09 4.74 -30.28
C GLU A 256 12.25 3.45 -30.33
N ALA A 257 11.45 3.17 -29.29
CA ALA A 257 10.68 1.94 -29.12
C ALA A 257 9.29 1.95 -29.80
N ILE A 258 9.04 2.88 -30.73
CA ILE A 258 7.68 3.18 -31.23
C ILE A 258 7.01 1.95 -31.87
N HIS A 259 7.78 0.97 -32.34
CA HIS A 259 7.24 -0.19 -33.08
C HIS A 259 7.19 -1.49 -32.26
N ASN A 260 8.20 -1.79 -31.43
CA ASN A 260 8.31 -3.09 -30.76
C ASN A 260 8.01 -3.06 -29.25
N HIS A 261 7.75 -1.88 -28.68
CA HIS A 261 7.49 -1.67 -27.24
C HIS A 261 8.62 -2.16 -26.30
N ILE A 262 9.78 -2.50 -26.87
CA ILE A 262 11.02 -2.84 -26.20
C ILE A 262 12.13 -2.05 -26.90
N ALA A 263 13.00 -1.40 -26.14
CA ALA A 263 14.19 -0.72 -26.67
C ALA A 263 15.35 -0.77 -25.68
N GLN A 264 16.55 -0.59 -26.20
CA GLN A 264 17.76 -0.36 -25.42
C GLN A 264 17.94 1.14 -25.22
N LEU A 265 18.33 1.56 -24.03
CA LEU A 265 18.68 2.94 -23.69
C LEU A 265 20.18 3.19 -23.93
N GLU A 266 20.59 4.45 -23.87
CA GLU A 266 21.99 4.88 -24.02
C GLU A 266 22.93 4.23 -23.00
N ASP A 267 22.43 3.88 -21.81
CA ASP A 267 23.20 3.19 -20.75
C ASP A 267 23.33 1.67 -20.98
N GLY A 268 22.87 1.18 -22.14
CA GLY A 268 22.91 -0.22 -22.53
C GLY A 268 21.81 -1.09 -21.90
N LYS A 269 20.99 -0.56 -20.99
CA LYS A 269 19.88 -1.30 -20.37
C LYS A 269 18.66 -1.32 -21.27
N TRP A 270 17.80 -2.29 -21.04
CA TRP A 270 16.59 -2.51 -21.81
C TRP A 270 15.35 -2.06 -21.03
N VAL A 271 14.40 -1.48 -21.76
CA VAL A 271 13.08 -1.12 -21.28
C VAL A 271 12.03 -1.84 -22.12
N ALA A 272 11.03 -2.41 -21.47
CA ALA A 272 9.88 -3.03 -22.12
C ALA A 272 8.58 -2.46 -21.56
N VAL A 273 7.61 -2.15 -22.40
CA VAL A 273 6.34 -1.54 -21.97
C VAL A 273 5.16 -2.25 -22.62
N ALA A 274 4.06 -2.40 -21.90
CA ALA A 274 2.79 -2.83 -22.48
C ALA A 274 1.62 -2.07 -21.88
N LEU A 275 0.51 -2.09 -22.60
CA LEU A 275 -0.76 -1.54 -22.14
C LEU A 275 -1.84 -2.60 -22.25
N HIS A 276 -2.44 -2.98 -21.11
CA HIS A 276 -3.57 -3.90 -21.05
C HIS A 276 -4.79 -3.23 -20.42
N LYS A 277 -5.80 -2.91 -21.23
CA LYS A 277 -7.03 -2.19 -20.82
C LYS A 277 -6.73 -0.86 -20.11
N LYS A 278 -6.63 -0.91 -18.78
CA LYS A 278 -6.43 0.24 -17.88
C LYS A 278 -5.07 0.18 -17.16
N LEU A 279 -4.26 -0.83 -17.43
CA LEU A 279 -3.00 -1.11 -16.76
C LEU A 279 -1.83 -0.87 -17.72
N LEU A 280 -0.90 0.00 -17.33
CA LEU A 280 0.42 0.13 -17.96
C LEU A 280 1.39 -0.77 -17.19
N ILE A 281 2.21 -1.52 -17.93
CA ILE A 281 3.26 -2.38 -17.41
C ILE A 281 4.57 -1.88 -18.00
N ALA A 282 5.59 -1.65 -17.19
CA ALA A 282 6.92 -1.29 -17.66
C ALA A 282 7.98 -2.09 -16.90
N VAL A 283 8.91 -2.68 -17.64
CA VAL A 283 10.16 -3.23 -17.12
C VAL A 283 11.24 -2.21 -17.40
N LEU A 284 11.96 -1.80 -16.36
CA LEU A 284 12.99 -0.78 -16.40
C LEU A 284 14.33 -1.40 -15.98
N ASP A 285 15.43 -0.85 -16.48
CA ASP A 285 16.79 -1.29 -16.16
C ASP A 285 17.03 -2.79 -16.38
N ALA A 286 16.41 -3.39 -17.39
CA ALA A 286 16.65 -4.79 -17.70
C ALA A 286 18.06 -4.98 -18.30
N PRO A 287 18.85 -5.95 -17.83
CA PRO A 287 20.21 -6.18 -18.31
C PRO A 287 20.24 -6.68 -19.76
N THR A 288 19.19 -7.38 -20.19
CA THR A 288 19.09 -7.98 -21.52
C THR A 288 17.70 -7.78 -22.11
N HIS A 289 17.60 -7.81 -23.44
CA HIS A 289 16.30 -7.83 -24.14
C HIS A 289 15.43 -8.99 -23.64
N GLN A 290 16.04 -10.18 -23.46
CA GLN A 290 15.34 -11.38 -23.01
C GLN A 290 14.79 -11.22 -21.59
N CYS A 291 15.56 -10.61 -20.68
CA CYS A 291 15.09 -10.30 -19.33
C CYS A 291 13.87 -9.36 -19.37
N ALA A 292 13.94 -8.29 -20.15
CA ALA A 292 12.83 -7.34 -20.30
C ALA A 292 11.56 -8.03 -20.83
N GLN A 293 11.72 -8.86 -21.86
CA GLN A 293 10.62 -9.61 -22.47
C GLN A 293 10.01 -10.65 -21.52
N THR A 294 10.85 -11.35 -20.76
CA THR A 294 10.43 -12.43 -19.85
C THR A 294 9.58 -11.86 -18.71
N LEU A 295 10.07 -10.81 -18.04
CA LEU A 295 9.35 -10.21 -16.91
C LEU A 295 8.02 -9.58 -17.36
N LEU A 296 8.01 -8.90 -18.52
CA LEU A 296 6.78 -8.37 -19.11
C LEU A 296 5.76 -9.49 -19.42
N SER A 297 6.24 -10.60 -19.99
CA SER A 297 5.39 -11.74 -20.36
C SER A 297 4.80 -12.45 -19.15
N ALA A 298 5.56 -12.55 -18.06
CA ALA A 298 5.08 -13.14 -16.80
C ALA A 298 3.89 -12.37 -16.21
N VAL A 299 3.91 -11.02 -16.30
CA VAL A 299 2.75 -10.20 -15.91
C VAL A 299 1.57 -10.40 -16.87
N CYS A 300 1.82 -10.40 -18.18
CA CYS A 300 0.78 -10.62 -19.20
C CYS A 300 0.08 -11.99 -19.05
N ALA A 301 0.83 -13.03 -18.68
CA ALA A 301 0.29 -14.37 -18.42
C ALA A 301 -0.71 -14.34 -17.25
N LYS A 302 -0.38 -13.64 -16.16
CA LYS A 302 -1.29 -13.44 -15.01
C LYS A 302 -2.56 -12.66 -15.37
N LEU A 303 -2.52 -11.85 -16.42
CA LEU A 303 -3.69 -11.13 -16.95
C LEU A 303 -4.54 -11.97 -17.92
N GLY A 304 -4.17 -13.23 -18.18
CA GLY A 304 -4.86 -14.09 -19.14
C GLY A 304 -4.68 -13.66 -20.60
N VAL A 305 -3.63 -12.89 -20.90
CA VAL A 305 -3.35 -12.42 -22.26
C VAL A 305 -2.49 -13.45 -22.98
N LYS A 306 -3.08 -14.23 -23.89
CA LYS A 306 -2.32 -14.97 -24.90
C LYS A 306 -1.77 -13.97 -25.92
N ARG A 307 -0.47 -14.02 -26.23
CA ARG A 307 0.10 -13.19 -27.31
C ARG A 307 -0.58 -13.55 -28.64
N LYS A 308 -0.92 -12.52 -29.42
CA LYS A 308 -1.02 -12.64 -30.87
C LYS A 308 0.38 -12.50 -31.45
#